data_AF-A0A1F9B4H4-F1
#
_entry.id   AF-A0A1F9B4H4-F1
#
_cell.length_a   1.000
_cell.length_b   1.000
_cell.length_c   1.000
_cell.angle_alpha   90.00
_cell.angle_beta   90.00
_cell.angle_gamma   90.00
#
_symmetry.space_group_name_H-M   'P 1'
#
loop_
_entity.id
_entity.type
_entity.pdbx_description
1 polymer ?
#
loop_
_entity_poly.entity_id
_entity_poly.type
_entity_poly.pdbx_seq_one_letter_code
_entity_poly.pdbx_strand_id
1 'polypeptide(L)'
;MTMAVKDPKHINKVYEIAGPEKLAFDQIIDTICRVLGRTRLKIHIPMPLMRIGATIGEYILPKPPITRDQLLMLEEDNVTDNNALEPVFGIKPLRFEEGIKGYLAT
;
A
#
# COMPACT_ATOMS: atom_id res chain seq x y z
N MET A 1 15.19 3.99 9.97
CA MET A 1 16.13 4.82 9.17
C MET A 1 17.56 4.85 9.71
N THR A 2 17.80 4.76 11.02
CA THR A 2 19.17 4.85 11.58
C THR A 2 20.12 3.71 11.20
N MET A 3 19.61 2.49 10.92
CA MET A 3 20.42 1.33 10.53
C MET A 3 21.18 1.55 9.21
N ALA A 4 20.50 2.09 8.19
CA ALA A 4 21.13 2.40 6.90
C ALA A 4 22.16 3.55 6.99
N VAL A 5 21.95 4.49 7.91
CA VAL A 5 22.80 5.68 8.07
C VAL A 5 24.08 5.39 8.86
N LYS A 6 24.04 4.43 9.79
CA LYS A 6 25.15 4.16 10.72
C LYS A 6 26.26 3.31 10.14
N ASP A 7 25.99 2.52 9.10
CA ASP A 7 26.96 1.58 8.54
C ASP A 7 27.38 2.01 7.12
N PRO A 8 28.67 2.34 6.91
CA PRO A 8 29.19 2.71 5.59
C PRO A 8 28.92 1.68 4.48
N LYS A 9 28.66 0.41 4.81
CA LYS A 9 28.36 -0.63 3.81
C LYS A 9 27.08 -0.37 2.99
N HIS A 10 26.21 0.52 3.47
CA HIS A 10 24.96 0.88 2.81
C HIS A 10 25.08 2.10 1.87
N ILE A 11 26.25 2.74 1.81
CA ILE A 11 26.49 3.89 0.91
C ILE A 11 26.30 3.44 -0.55
N ASN A 12 25.56 4.25 -1.33
CA ASN A 12 25.23 3.98 -2.74
C ASN A 12 24.53 2.62 -2.98
N LYS A 13 23.78 2.12 -1.99
CA LYS A 13 22.93 0.93 -2.15
C LYS A 13 21.47 1.33 -2.27
N VAL A 14 20.76 0.64 -3.16
CA VAL A 14 19.30 0.70 -3.29
C VAL A 14 18.73 -0.58 -2.69
N TYR A 15 17.73 -0.43 -1.83
CA TYR A 15 17.07 -1.54 -1.15
C TYR A 15 15.57 -1.43 -1.35
N GLU A 16 14.97 -2.53 -1.80
CA GLU A 16 13.51 -2.67 -1.84
C GLU A 16 12.99 -3.08 -0.47
N ILE A 17 11.89 -2.47 -0.04
CA ILE A 17 11.28 -2.70 1.26
C ILE A 17 9.80 -2.96 1.05
N ALA A 18 9.31 -4.07 1.61
CA ALA A 18 7.89 -4.40 1.63
C ALA A 18 7.49 -5.11 2.92
N GLY A 19 6.19 -5.38 3.06
CA GLY A 19 5.66 -6.25 4.12
C GLY A 19 6.03 -7.72 3.93
N PRO A 20 5.60 -8.59 4.86
CA PRO A 20 5.85 -10.04 4.76
C PRO A 20 4.96 -10.74 3.72
N GLU A 21 3.93 -10.07 3.22
CA GLU A 21 2.91 -10.65 2.35
C GLU A 21 2.62 -9.75 1.15
N LYS A 22 2.51 -10.36 -0.05
CA LYS A 22 1.98 -9.71 -1.24
C LYS A 22 0.45 -9.78 -1.18
N LEU A 23 -0.20 -8.63 -1.16
CA LEU A 23 -1.65 -8.53 -1.03
C LEU A 23 -2.25 -7.88 -2.27
N ALA A 24 -3.25 -8.54 -2.85
CA ALA A 24 -4.12 -7.89 -3.81
C ALA A 24 -4.94 -6.80 -3.13
N PHE A 25 -5.30 -5.76 -3.87
CA PHE A 25 -6.09 -4.64 -3.34
C PHE A 25 -7.39 -5.11 -2.65
N ASP A 26 -8.08 -6.09 -3.22
CA ASP A 26 -9.28 -6.68 -2.61
C ASP A 26 -9.00 -7.32 -1.26
N GLN A 27 -7.84 -7.98 -1.09
CA GLN A 27 -7.45 -8.58 0.19
C GLN A 27 -7.14 -7.52 1.25
N ILE A 28 -6.59 -6.37 0.85
CA ILE A 28 -6.38 -5.23 1.75
C ILE A 28 -7.73 -4.76 2.30
N ILE A 29 -8.71 -4.53 1.42
CA ILE A 29 -10.06 -4.08 1.80
C ILE A 29 -10.75 -5.13 2.69
N ASP A 30 -10.64 -6.41 2.35
CA ASP A 30 -11.23 -7.51 3.13
C ASP A 30 -10.61 -7.59 4.52
N THR A 31 -9.30 -7.37 4.63
CA THR A 31 -8.57 -7.37 5.91
C THR A 31 -9.00 -6.19 6.79
N ILE A 32 -9.11 -4.98 6.23
CA ILE A 32 -9.62 -3.81 6.95
C ILE A 32 -11.05 -4.05 7.45
N CYS A 33 -11.93 -4.56 6.59
CA CYS A 33 -13.32 -4.87 6.94
C CYS A 33 -13.41 -5.88 8.09
N ARG A 34 -12.58 -6.94 8.04
CA ARG A 34 -12.48 -7.96 9.08
C ARG A 34 -12.02 -7.38 10.41
N VAL A 35 -10.97 -6.55 10.40
CA VAL A 35 -10.44 -5.90 11.61
C VAL A 35 -11.46 -4.95 12.24
N LEU A 36 -12.22 -4.21 11.43
CA LEU A 36 -13.26 -3.31 11.91
C LEU A 36 -14.58 -4.03 12.26
N GLY A 37 -14.71 -5.33 12.01
CA GLY A 37 -15.96 -6.08 12.18
C GLY A 37 -17.10 -5.59 11.26
N ARG A 38 -16.79 -5.04 10.08
CA ARG A 38 -17.77 -4.49 9.14
C ARG A 38 -17.83 -5.31 7.86
N THR A 39 -19.02 -5.45 7.30
CA THR A 39 -19.23 -6.00 5.94
C THR A 39 -19.47 -4.85 4.97
N ARG A 40 -18.72 -4.79 3.86
CA ARG A 40 -18.94 -3.82 2.79
C ARG A 40 -19.13 -4.51 1.44
N LEU A 41 -20.05 -3.97 0.64
CA LEU A 41 -20.21 -4.37 -0.76
C LEU A 41 -19.06 -3.78 -1.59
N LYS A 42 -18.34 -4.64 -2.33
CA LYS A 42 -17.32 -4.23 -3.30
C LYS A 42 -17.96 -4.15 -4.69
N ILE A 43 -17.75 -3.04 -5.39
CA ILE A 43 -18.21 -2.85 -6.77
C ILE A 43 -16.96 -2.67 -7.64
N HIS A 44 -16.71 -3.62 -8.54
CA HIS A 44 -15.59 -3.54 -9.48
C HIS A 44 -15.99 -2.67 -10.68
N ILE A 45 -15.49 -1.43 -10.69
CA ILE A 45 -15.72 -0.49 -11.79
C ILE A 45 -14.57 -0.65 -12.80
N PRO A 46 -14.86 -0.81 -14.10
CA PRO A 46 -13.84 -0.82 -15.14
C PRO A 46 -12.96 0.44 -15.08
N MET A 47 -11.66 0.23 -15.21
CA MET A 47 -10.66 1.29 -15.10
C MET A 47 -10.88 2.51 -16.03
N PRO A 48 -11.35 2.36 -17.29
CA PRO A 48 -11.65 3.51 -18.14
C PRO A 48 -12.73 4.42 -17.56
N LEU A 49 -13.76 3.86 -16.91
CA LEU A 49 -14.82 4.63 -16.28
C LEU A 49 -14.30 5.38 -15.06
N MET A 50 -13.45 4.74 -14.26
CA MET A 50 -12.78 5.37 -13.12
C MET A 50 -11.90 6.54 -13.56
N ARG A 51 -11.14 6.38 -14.66
CA ARG A 51 -10.29 7.45 -15.22
C ARG A 51 -11.10 8.66 -15.67
N ILE A 52 -12.27 8.46 -16.29
CA ILE A 52 -13.20 9.55 -16.64
C ILE A 52 -13.67 10.27 -15.37
N GLY A 53 -14.13 9.51 -14.37
CA GLY A 53 -14.59 10.05 -13.10
C GLY A 53 -13.51 10.85 -12.36
N ALA A 54 -12.27 10.34 -12.30
CA ALA A 54 -11.14 11.02 -11.69
C ALA A 54 -10.79 12.32 -12.44
N THR A 55 -10.82 12.31 -13.78
CA THR A 55 -10.56 13.51 -14.59
C THR A 55 -11.58 14.61 -14.30
N ILE A 56 -12.87 14.25 -14.24
CA ILE A 56 -13.95 15.21 -13.92
C ILE A 56 -13.80 15.70 -12.48
N GLY A 57 -13.49 14.79 -11.55
CA GLY A 57 -13.29 15.10 -10.13
C GLY A 57 -12.15 16.09 -9.90
N GLU A 58 -10.99 15.86 -10.51
CA GLU A 58 -9.83 16.76 -10.46
C GLU A 58 -10.14 18.15 -11.02
N TYR A 59 -10.95 18.22 -12.07
CA TYR A 59 -11.30 19.49 -12.70
C TYR A 59 -12.28 20.32 -11.84
N ILE A 60 -13.19 19.67 -11.12
CA ILE A 60 -14.29 20.34 -10.40
C ILE A 60 -13.98 20.54 -8.92
N LEU A 61 -13.25 19.61 -8.28
CA LEU A 61 -13.03 19.61 -6.84
C LEU A 61 -11.61 20.10 -6.52
N PRO A 62 -11.44 20.99 -5.54
CA PRO A 62 -10.10 21.40 -5.08
C PRO A 62 -9.33 20.25 -4.40
N LYS A 63 -10.03 19.23 -3.90
CA LYS A 63 -9.47 17.97 -3.39
C LYS A 63 -10.37 16.80 -3.80
N PRO A 64 -10.16 16.19 -4.97
CA PRO A 64 -10.90 15.00 -5.36
C PRO A 64 -10.53 13.82 -4.45
N PRO A 65 -11.47 12.90 -4.17
CA PRO A 65 -11.19 11.71 -3.36
C PRO A 65 -10.28 10.70 -4.05
N ILE A 66 -10.24 10.68 -5.39
CA ILE A 66 -9.39 9.82 -6.21
C ILE A 66 -8.85 10.66 -7.37
N THR A 67 -7.53 10.64 -7.57
CA THR A 67 -6.85 11.27 -8.71
C THR A 67 -6.48 10.26 -9.79
N ARG A 68 -6.21 10.74 -11.00
CA ARG A 68 -5.70 9.94 -12.13
C ARG A 68 -4.36 9.30 -11.79
N ASP A 69 -3.49 10.03 -11.10
CA ASP A 69 -2.19 9.52 -10.66
C ASP A 69 -2.35 8.39 -9.64
N GLN A 70 -3.28 8.51 -8.70
CA GLN A 70 -3.59 7.44 -7.76
C GLN A 70 -4.16 6.20 -8.46
N LEU A 71 -4.96 6.38 -9.52
CA LEU A 71 -5.44 5.25 -10.34
C LEU A 71 -4.29 4.56 -11.09
N LEU A 72 -3.36 5.33 -11.66
CA LEU A 72 -2.18 4.77 -12.32
C LEU A 72 -1.32 3.97 -11.32
N MET A 73 -1.08 4.51 -10.13
CA MET A 73 -0.34 3.80 -9.08
C MET A 73 -1.05 2.52 -8.60
N LEU A 74 -2.38 2.46 -8.70
CA LEU A 74 -3.16 1.26 -8.37
C LEU A 74 -3.11 0.19 -9.47
N GLU A 75 -2.85 0.57 -10.71
CA GLU A 75 -2.68 -0.37 -11.83
C GLU A 75 -1.30 -1.05 -11.82
N GLU A 76 -0.30 -0.41 -11.22
CA GLU A 76 1.05 -0.94 -11.13
C GLU A 76 1.23 -1.85 -9.90
N ASP A 77 1.83 -3.02 -10.13
CA ASP A 77 2.16 -3.96 -9.05
C ASP A 77 3.30 -3.41 -8.18
N ASN A 78 2.94 -2.82 -7.04
CA ASN A 78 3.90 -2.33 -6.04
C ASN A 78 4.33 -3.45 -5.07
N VAL A 79 4.97 -4.50 -5.60
CA VAL A 79 5.46 -5.67 -4.86
C VAL A 79 6.94 -5.92 -5.13
N THR A 80 7.61 -6.62 -4.22
CA THR A 80 9.01 -7.04 -4.38
C THR A 80 9.20 -8.50 -3.99
N ASP A 81 10.10 -9.18 -4.69
CA ASP A 81 10.63 -10.50 -4.31
C ASP A 81 11.95 -10.39 -3.54
N ASN A 82 12.56 -9.20 -3.52
CA ASN A 82 13.88 -8.92 -2.96
C ASN A 82 13.80 -8.01 -1.73
N ASN A 83 12.90 -8.33 -0.80
CA ASN A 83 12.68 -7.52 0.40
C ASN A 83 13.94 -7.50 1.29
N ALA A 84 14.55 -6.32 1.45
CA ALA A 84 15.80 -6.15 2.17
C ALA A 84 15.64 -6.15 3.70
N LEU A 85 14.42 -6.04 4.24
CA LEU A 85 14.20 -5.87 5.69
C LEU A 85 14.85 -6.97 6.54
N GLU A 86 14.57 -8.23 6.24
CA GLU A 86 15.15 -9.35 6.99
C GLU A 86 16.61 -9.64 6.60
N PRO A 87 16.98 -9.85 5.32
CA PRO A 87 18.33 -10.27 4.95
C PRO A 87 19.40 -9.18 5.14
N VAL A 88 19.04 -7.89 5.02
CA VAL A 88 20.01 -6.78 5.11
C VAL A 88 19.95 -6.10 6.46
N PHE A 89 18.75 -5.88 6.99
CA PHE A 89 18.56 -5.12 8.22
C PHE A 89 18.23 -5.98 9.45
N GLY A 90 17.98 -7.29 9.29
CA GLY A 90 17.60 -8.18 10.38
C GLY A 90 16.23 -7.88 10.98
N ILE A 91 15.38 -7.15 10.26
CA ILE A 91 14.06 -6.72 10.71
C ILE A 91 13.02 -7.68 10.15
N LYS A 92 12.28 -8.35 11.04
CA LYS A 92 11.11 -9.13 10.65
C LYS A 92 9.89 -8.20 10.52
N PRO A 93 9.33 -8.01 9.32
CA PRO A 93 8.17 -7.14 9.16
C PRO A 93 6.92 -7.79 9.76
N LEU A 94 6.09 -6.96 10.39
CA LEU A 94 4.81 -7.38 10.96
C LEU A 94 3.79 -7.65 9.84
N ARG A 95 2.88 -8.59 10.06
CA ARG A 95 1.79 -8.86 9.12
C ARG A 95 0.85 -7.67 9.01
N PHE A 96 0.24 -7.51 7.84
CA PHE A 96 -0.62 -6.36 7.58
C PHE A 96 -1.80 -6.30 8.57
N GLU A 97 -2.50 -7.42 8.76
CA GLU A 97 -3.64 -7.51 9.68
C GLU A 97 -3.25 -7.17 11.12
N GLU A 98 -2.12 -7.69 11.59
CA GLU A 98 -1.61 -7.43 12.95
C GLU A 98 -1.26 -5.96 13.15
N GLY A 99 -0.61 -5.34 12.15
CA GLY A 99 -0.27 -3.92 12.18
C GLY A 99 -1.53 -3.06 12.25
N ILE A 100 -2.50 -3.27 11.36
CA ILE A 100 -3.69 -2.40 11.33
C ILE A 100 -4.61 -2.64 12.52
N LYS A 101 -4.64 -3.83 13.13
CA LYS A 101 -5.37 -4.05 14.40
C LYS A 101 -4.91 -3.09 15.48
N GLY A 102 -3.60 -2.87 15.61
CA GLY A 102 -3.06 -1.92 16.58
C GLY A 102 -3.44 -0.45 16.31
N TYR A 103 -3.68 -0.08 15.06
CA TYR A 103 -4.02 1.29 14.66
C TYR A 103 -5.52 1.58 14.59
N LEU A 104 -6.33 0.60 14.18
CA LEU A 104 -7.75 0.77 13.90
C LEU A 104 -8.67 0.28 15.01
N ALA A 105 -8.15 -0.48 15.98
CA ALA A 105 -8.93 -0.96 17.13
C ALA A 105 -8.85 0.00 18.34
N THR A 106 -8.38 1.24 18.15
CA THR A 106 -8.49 2.35 19.13
C THR A 106 -9.80 3.08 18.92
#